data_AF-A0A5K7XFG2-F1
#
_entry.id   AF-A0A5K7XFG2-F1
#
_cell.length_a   1.000
_cell.length_b   1.000
_cell.length_c   1.000
_cell.angle_alpha   90.00
_cell.angle_beta   90.00
_cell.angle_gamma   90.00
#
_symmetry.space_group_name_H-M   'P 1'
#
loop_
_entity.id
_entity.type
_entity.pdbx_description
1 polymer ?
#
loop_
_entity_poly.entity_id
_entity_poly.type
_entity_poly.pdbx_seq_one_letter_code
_entity_poly.pdbx_strand_id
1 'polypeptide(L)'
;MSQADETKEIESKEAVHGQKMIEVKLRFWTNDIAEEPGHILPKHAWCAGVVRMEANGSHGITPNNPRPFHTLMDVSSVIEQVLIDHGITLHLGRRAQKYLVDAPTRSGDAP
;
A
#
# COMPACT_ATOMS: atom_id res chain seq x y z
N MET A 1 -2.27 33.83 -1.04
CA MET A 1 -3.68 33.39 -1.09
C MET A 1 -3.77 32.09 -0.31
N SER A 2 -4.43 32.16 0.84
CA SER A 2 -4.61 31.07 1.80
C SER A 2 -5.50 29.98 1.21
N GLN A 3 -5.04 28.74 1.20
CA GLN A 3 -5.96 27.61 1.17
C GLN A 3 -6.05 27.09 2.59
N ALA A 4 -7.21 27.36 3.19
CA ALA A 4 -7.63 26.76 4.44
C ALA A 4 -7.77 25.25 4.20
N ASP A 5 -7.10 24.47 5.03
CA ASP A 5 -7.26 23.03 5.13
C ASP A 5 -8.67 22.75 5.67
N GLU A 6 -9.60 22.47 4.76
CA GLU A 6 -10.98 22.14 5.07
C GLU A 6 -10.98 20.70 5.63
N THR A 7 -10.77 20.58 6.95
CA THR A 7 -10.83 19.31 7.67
C THR A 7 -12.28 18.81 7.63
N LYS A 8 -12.67 18.11 6.57
CA LYS A 8 -13.97 17.45 6.49
C LYS A 8 -14.01 16.37 7.58
N GLU A 9 -14.95 16.53 8.50
CA GLU A 9 -15.25 15.56 9.55
C GLU A 9 -15.77 14.28 8.87
N ILE A 10 -14.96 13.22 8.85
CA ILE A 10 -15.34 11.95 8.24
C ILE A 10 -16.28 11.22 9.20
N GLU A 11 -17.55 11.12 8.84
CA GLU A 11 -18.55 10.39 9.63
C GLU A 11 -18.24 8.88 9.66
N SER A 12 -18.32 8.31 10.86
CA SER A 12 -18.24 6.85 11.03
C SER A 12 -19.46 6.17 10.43
N LYS A 13 -19.26 5.06 9.73
CA LYS A 13 -20.35 4.24 9.17
C LYS A 13 -20.22 2.78 9.58
N GLU A 14 -21.35 2.09 9.64
CA GLU A 14 -21.38 0.66 9.90
C GLU A 14 -20.80 -0.12 8.71
N ALA A 15 -20.07 -1.20 9.00
CA ALA A 15 -19.51 -2.10 8.01
C ALA A 15 -19.94 -3.54 8.29
N VAL A 16 -20.40 -4.23 7.25
CA VAL A 16 -20.79 -5.64 7.32
C VAL A 16 -19.57 -6.54 7.59
N HIS A 17 -19.82 -7.79 7.98
CA HIS A 17 -18.76 -8.76 8.20
C HIS A 17 -17.85 -8.89 6.96
N GLY A 18 -16.53 -8.88 7.17
CA GLY A 18 -15.54 -8.91 6.08
C GLY A 18 -15.22 -7.56 5.44
N GLN A 19 -15.99 -6.50 5.67
CA GLN A 19 -15.73 -5.17 5.08
C GLN A 19 -15.09 -4.17 6.04
N LYS A 20 -14.81 -4.57 7.30
CA LYS A 20 -14.13 -3.72 8.28
C LYS A 20 -12.67 -3.44 7.92
N MET A 21 -12.01 -4.37 7.24
CA MET A 21 -10.58 -4.29 6.91
C MET A 21 -10.37 -3.84 5.46
N ILE A 22 -9.31 -3.07 5.23
CA ILE A 22 -8.82 -2.78 3.88
C ILE A 22 -7.86 -3.88 3.48
N GLU A 23 -8.07 -4.45 2.29
CA GLU A 23 -7.24 -5.54 1.76
C GLU A 23 -6.47 -5.09 0.51
N VAL A 24 -5.18 -5.43 0.48
CA VAL A 24 -4.34 -5.33 -0.70
C VAL A 24 -3.94 -6.74 -1.14
N LYS A 25 -3.99 -7.02 -2.45
CA LYS A 25 -3.48 -8.27 -3.01
C LYS A 25 -2.14 -8.05 -3.68
N LEU A 26 -1.18 -8.88 -3.29
CA LEU A 26 0.10 -9.02 -3.96
C LEU A 26 0.05 -10.26 -4.86
N ARG A 27 0.44 -10.11 -6.12
CA ARG A 27 0.50 -11.19 -7.10
C ARG A 27 1.89 -11.21 -7.72
N PHE A 28 2.53 -12.36 -7.75
CA PHE A 28 3.80 -12.53 -8.43
C PHE A 28 3.59 -12.94 -9.88
N TRP A 29 4.47 -12.49 -10.76
CA TRP A 29 4.49 -12.94 -12.14
C TRP A 29 5.09 -14.34 -12.26
N THR A 30 4.55 -15.13 -13.18
CA THR A 30 5.01 -16.50 -13.47
C THR A 30 5.17 -16.75 -14.97
N ASN A 31 5.01 -15.72 -15.80
CA ASN A 31 5.19 -15.82 -17.25
C ASN A 31 6.65 -16.14 -17.58
N ASP A 32 6.88 -16.93 -18.61
CA ASP A 32 8.21 -17.17 -19.21
C ASP A 32 9.27 -17.71 -18.22
N ILE A 33 8.84 -18.35 -17.12
CA ILE A 33 9.74 -19.02 -16.16
C ILE A 33 9.97 -20.50 -16.50
N ALA A 34 9.06 -21.11 -17.27
CA ALA A 34 9.20 -22.47 -17.76
C ALA A 34 9.93 -22.47 -19.13
N GLU A 35 10.61 -23.57 -19.44
CA GLU A 35 11.33 -23.73 -20.72
C GLU A 35 10.37 -23.73 -21.92
N GLU A 36 9.20 -24.35 -21.76
CA GLU A 36 8.17 -24.40 -22.79
C GLU A 36 7.28 -23.15 -22.74
N PRO A 37 7.11 -22.42 -23.86
CA PRO A 37 6.23 -21.26 -23.90
C PRO A 37 4.80 -21.59 -23.45
N GLY A 38 4.20 -20.70 -22.66
CA GLY A 38 2.84 -20.87 -22.14
C GLY A 38 2.70 -21.80 -20.92
N HIS A 39 3.79 -22.44 -20.48
CA HIS A 39 3.77 -23.28 -19.28
C HIS A 39 4.18 -22.49 -18.02
N ILE A 40 3.82 -23.04 -16.86
CA ILE A 40 4.27 -22.57 -15.56
C ILE A 40 5.24 -23.57 -14.94
N LEU A 41 6.06 -23.10 -14.00
CA LEU A 41 6.82 -23.97 -13.11
C LEU A 41 6.15 -23.98 -11.72
N PRO A 42 5.53 -25.09 -11.28
CA PRO A 42 4.75 -25.11 -10.03
C PRO A 42 5.59 -24.74 -8.81
N LYS A 43 5.10 -23.79 -8.00
CA LYS A 43 5.79 -23.22 -6.82
C LYS A 43 6.98 -22.31 -7.16
N HIS A 44 7.07 -21.80 -8.39
CA HIS A 44 8.05 -20.80 -8.79
C HIS A 44 7.36 -19.54 -9.30
N ALA A 45 8.00 -18.40 -9.06
CA ALA A 45 7.56 -17.10 -9.53
C ALA A 45 8.77 -16.16 -9.62
N TRP A 46 8.62 -15.07 -10.39
CA TRP A 46 9.60 -14.00 -10.39
C TRP A 46 9.60 -13.28 -9.04
N CYS A 47 10.74 -12.69 -8.69
CA CYS A 47 10.85 -11.74 -7.58
C CYS A 47 10.21 -10.38 -7.95
N ALA A 48 9.12 -10.39 -8.70
CA ALA A 48 8.46 -9.26 -9.30
C ALA A 48 6.98 -9.58 -9.49
N GLY A 49 6.15 -8.56 -9.63
CA GLY A 49 4.72 -8.75 -9.70
C GLY A 49 3.95 -7.45 -9.60
N VAL A 50 2.74 -7.52 -9.09
CA VAL A 50 1.86 -6.36 -8.89
C VAL A 50 1.19 -6.36 -7.52
N VAL A 51 0.99 -5.16 -6.99
CA VAL A 51 0.13 -4.89 -5.84
C VAL A 51 -1.13 -4.20 -6.35
N ARG A 52 -2.30 -4.60 -5.84
CA ARG A 52 -3.58 -3.97 -6.16
C ARG A 52 -4.49 -3.91 -4.94
N MET A 53 -5.40 -2.93 -4.97
CA MET A 53 -6.45 -2.82 -3.98
C MET A 53 -7.59 -3.82 -4.27
N GLU A 54 -8.17 -4.41 -3.21
CA GLU A 54 -9.42 -5.16 -3.32
C GLU A 54 -10.63 -4.27 -3.10
N ALA A 55 -11.76 -4.68 -3.68
CA ALA A 55 -12.99 -3.91 -3.58
C ALA A 55 -13.50 -3.94 -2.13
N ASN A 56 -13.87 -2.79 -1.61
CA ASN A 56 -14.51 -2.70 -0.30
C ASN A 56 -15.54 -1.57 -0.28
N GLY A 57 -16.82 -1.94 -0.35
CA GLY A 57 -17.94 -1.00 -0.37
C GLY A 57 -18.04 -0.15 0.90
N SER A 58 -17.84 -0.76 2.08
CA SER A 58 -17.76 -0.03 3.34
C SER A 58 -16.53 0.89 3.46
N HIS A 59 -15.59 0.90 2.52
CA HIS A 59 -14.54 1.94 2.48
C HIS A 59 -14.65 2.81 1.23
N GLY A 60 -15.65 2.60 0.37
CA GLY A 60 -15.76 3.30 -0.92
C GLY A 60 -14.65 2.92 -1.90
N ILE A 61 -13.97 1.81 -1.65
CA ILE A 61 -12.81 1.38 -2.43
C ILE A 61 -13.27 0.62 -3.66
N THR A 62 -12.90 1.16 -4.82
CA THR A 62 -13.06 0.48 -6.11
C THR A 62 -11.68 0.09 -6.63
N PRO A 63 -11.42 -1.19 -6.97
CA PRO A 63 -10.12 -1.59 -7.49
C PRO A 63 -9.77 -0.82 -8.75
N ASN A 64 -8.59 -0.20 -8.75
CA ASN A 64 -8.06 0.51 -9.90
C ASN A 64 -6.54 0.36 -9.95
N ASN A 65 -5.98 0.45 -11.17
CA ASN A 65 -4.54 0.55 -11.48
C ASN A 65 -3.61 -0.24 -10.55
N PRO A 66 -3.43 -1.56 -10.75
CA PRO A 66 -2.37 -2.31 -10.08
C PRO A 66 -1.00 -1.67 -10.31
N ARG A 67 -0.16 -1.61 -9.28
CA ARG A 67 1.20 -1.10 -9.38
C ARG A 67 2.22 -2.24 -9.39
N PRO A 68 3.17 -2.24 -10.33
CA PRO A 68 4.21 -3.27 -10.35
C PRO A 68 5.24 -3.04 -9.24
N PHE A 69 5.84 -4.14 -8.79
CA PHE A 69 7.09 -4.16 -8.02
C PHE A 69 8.10 -5.02 -8.78
N HIS A 70 9.38 -4.68 -8.65
CA HIS A 70 10.44 -5.35 -9.42
C HIS A 70 11.38 -6.19 -8.56
N THR A 71 11.33 -6.02 -7.24
CA THR A 71 12.07 -6.82 -6.25
C THR A 71 11.20 -7.01 -5.00
N LEU A 72 11.64 -7.81 -4.02
CA LEU A 72 10.96 -7.84 -2.72
C LEU A 72 11.27 -6.59 -1.85
N MET A 73 12.33 -5.84 -2.18
CA MET A 73 12.78 -4.69 -1.37
C MET A 73 11.90 -3.45 -1.57
N ASP A 74 11.32 -3.26 -2.75
CA ASP A 74 10.43 -2.14 -3.08
C ASP A 74 8.95 -2.42 -2.76
N VAL A 75 8.58 -3.65 -2.38
CA VAL A 75 7.18 -4.05 -2.11
C VAL A 75 6.50 -3.14 -1.08
N SER A 76 7.17 -2.79 0.01
CA SER A 76 6.59 -1.90 1.04
C SER A 76 6.23 -0.54 0.46
N SER A 77 7.14 0.07 -0.30
CA SER A 77 6.92 1.37 -0.94
C SER A 77 5.78 1.31 -1.97
N VAL A 78 5.66 0.21 -2.72
CA VAL A 78 4.56 0.03 -3.68
C VAL A 78 3.22 -0.15 -2.97
N ILE A 79 3.17 -0.88 -1.85
CA ILE A 79 1.96 -1.00 -1.03
C ILE A 79 1.52 0.37 -0.51
N GLU A 80 2.45 1.16 0.03
CA GLU A 80 2.15 2.52 0.50
C GLU A 80 1.61 3.39 -0.63
N GLN A 81 2.25 3.36 -1.81
CA GLN A 81 1.77 4.13 -2.96
C GLN A 81 0.38 3.69 -3.42
N VAL A 82 0.08 2.39 -3.43
CA VAL A 82 -1.27 1.88 -3.75
C VAL A 82 -2.30 2.38 -2.73
N LEU A 83 -1.96 2.46 -1.44
CA LEU A 83 -2.86 3.00 -0.43
C LEU A 83 -3.12 4.50 -0.65
N ILE A 84 -2.06 5.28 -0.91
CA ILE A 84 -2.13 6.72 -1.17
C ILE A 84 -2.96 7.02 -2.41
N ASP A 85 -2.74 6.29 -3.51
CA ASP A 85 -3.48 6.49 -4.76
C ASP A 85 -4.99 6.24 -4.61
N HIS A 86 -5.38 5.39 -3.66
CA HIS A 86 -6.77 5.10 -3.32
C HIS A 86 -7.31 6.01 -2.20
N GLY A 87 -6.57 7.07 -1.82
CA GLY A 87 -6.98 8.06 -0.83
C GLY A 87 -6.99 7.53 0.61
N ILE A 88 -6.28 6.43 0.89
CA ILE A 88 -6.26 5.84 2.22
C ILE A 88 -5.32 6.62 3.14
N THR A 89 -5.85 7.05 4.29
CA THR A 89 -5.07 7.69 5.35
C THR A 89 -4.62 6.65 6.38
N LEU A 90 -3.31 6.56 6.61
CA LEU A 90 -2.73 5.67 7.61
C LEU A 90 -2.49 6.41 8.92
N HIS A 91 -3.25 6.05 9.95
CA HIS A 91 -3.04 6.58 11.30
C HIS A 91 -1.98 5.77 12.04
N LEU A 92 -0.99 6.47 12.59
CA LEU A 92 0.06 5.84 13.39
C LEU A 92 -0.51 5.30 14.70
N GLY A 93 -0.39 3.98 14.88
CA GLY A 93 -0.70 3.35 16.16
C GLY A 93 0.31 3.73 17.24
N ARG A 94 -0.09 3.58 18.51
CA ARG A 94 0.74 3.88 19.70
C ARG A 94 2.16 3.31 19.65
N ARG A 95 2.33 2.08 19.12
CA ARG A 95 3.66 1.44 19.01
C ARG A 95 4.54 2.02 17.91
N ALA A 96 3.95 2.61 16.87
CA ALA A 96 4.69 3.21 15.77
C ALA A 96 5.24 4.59 16.14
N GLN A 97 4.53 5.31 17.01
CA GLN A 97 4.93 6.65 17.46
C GLN A 97 6.35 6.71 18.03
N LYS A 98 6.82 5.65 18.70
CA LYS A 98 8.20 5.59 19.23
C LYS A 98 9.28 5.72 18.16
N TYR A 99 9.00 5.32 16.91
CA TYR A 99 9.97 5.41 15.81
C TYR A 99 10.07 6.83 15.23
N LEU A 100 9.16 7.75 15.60
CA LEU A 100 9.24 9.16 15.21
C LEU A 100 10.00 10.02 16.23
N VAL A 101 10.17 9.55 17.46
CA VAL A 101 10.77 10.32 18.55
C VAL A 101 12.31 10.34 18.48
N ASP A 102 12.91 9.38 17.76
CA ASP A 102 14.37 9.18 17.70
C ASP A 102 15.01 9.63 16.36
N ALA A 103 14.33 10.42 15.52
CA ALA A 103 15.02 11.07 14.41
C ALA A 103 16.00 12.10 15.01
N PRO A 104 17.33 11.95 14.89
CA PRO A 104 18.24 12.96 15.39
C PRO A 104 17.92 14.25 14.67
N THR A 105 17.42 15.25 15.42
CA THR A 105 17.46 16.63 14.97
C THR A 105 18.91 16.89 14.57
N ARG A 106 19.17 17.03 13.27
CA ARG A 106 20.39 17.68 12.79
C ARG A 106 20.30 19.15 13.18
N SER A 107 20.42 19.41 14.48
CA SER A 107 20.65 20.73 15.03
C SER A 107 22.15 20.95 15.01
N GLY A 108 22.60 21.74 14.04
CA GLY A 108 23.91 22.40 14.07
C GLY A 108 25.01 21.68 13.30
N ASP A 109 25.10 21.97 12.01
CA ASP A 109 26.40 22.12 11.34
C ASP A 109 26.39 23.46 10.59
N ALA A 110 26.81 24.49 11.31
CA ALA A 110 27.53 25.68 10.85
C ALA A 110 28.26 26.22 12.09
N PRO A 111 29.53 26.67 12.00
CA PRO A 111 30.18 27.29 10.85
C PRO A 111 31.25 26.44 10.13
#